data_AF-A0A351IV52-F1
#
_entry.id   AF-A0A351IV52-F1
#
_cell.length_a   1.000
_cell.length_b   1.000
_cell.length_c   1.000
_cell.angle_alpha   90.00
_cell.angle_beta   90.00
_cell.angle_gamma   90.00
#
_symmetry.space_group_name_H-M   'P 1'
#
loop_
_entity.id
_entity.type
_entity.pdbx_description
1 polymer ?
#
loop_
_entity_poly.entity_id
_entity_poly.type
_entity_poly.pdbx_seq_one_letter_code
_entity_poly.pdbx_strand_id
1 'polypeptide(L)'
;HQLSSYAFTFLAPTLLLATDSEAPVIHSTEAFGPVATLVAYDGPDEAVRLAALGEGSLVASIYSGDADEAATIALGIAAHHGRVHVVDSSVATTSTGHGSPLPMLLHGGPGRAGGGEEMGGLRGVRQHLQTTAFQGSPDVLTRIVGQWMPGATRHADRGHPFKLHFDDLELGTALRTGSRTVSIDDIEAFAESTGDHFYAHMDEEAAAASPIFGGRVAHGYLVLSLAAGLFVWPDPGPVLANYGIDRCRFAKPTYPGDTLTVWLTAKRKTLRAGAGYGEVAWDAQVVNQDEEVVAAYDVLTMVANRPGLNGAPDEVA
;
A
#
# COMPACT_ATOMS: atom_id res chain seq x y z
N HIS A 1 50.66 16.24 43.62
CA HIS A 1 50.64 14.94 42.93
C HIS A 1 49.47 14.12 43.45
N GLN A 2 48.34 14.08 42.75
CA GLN A 2 47.31 13.05 42.92
C GLN A 2 46.31 13.20 41.77
N LEU A 3 46.64 12.61 40.62
CA LEU A 3 45.65 12.31 39.59
C LEU A 3 45.04 10.95 39.97
N SER A 4 43.76 10.99 40.32
CA SER A 4 42.93 9.83 40.61
C SER A 4 42.93 8.86 39.41
N SER A 5 43.12 7.58 39.69
CA SER A 5 43.12 6.47 38.73
C SER A 5 41.74 6.29 38.10
N TYR A 6 41.57 6.69 36.84
CA TYR A 6 40.42 6.25 36.04
C TYR A 6 40.66 4.80 35.61
N ALA A 7 39.94 3.86 36.22
CA ALA A 7 39.87 2.48 35.76
C ALA A 7 38.87 2.41 34.59
N PHE A 8 39.39 2.22 33.38
CA PHE A 8 38.57 2.04 32.18
C PHE A 8 38.28 0.55 31.95
N THR A 9 37.10 0.23 31.43
CA THR A 9 36.71 -1.14 31.05
C THR A 9 37.04 -1.36 29.58
N PHE A 10 38.29 -1.72 29.29
CA PHE A 10 38.72 -2.08 27.93
C PHE A 10 38.68 -3.59 27.71
N LEU A 11 38.22 -3.99 26.53
CA LEU A 11 38.30 -5.36 26.03
C LEU A 11 38.80 -5.33 24.58
N ALA A 12 39.77 -6.18 24.24
CA ALA A 12 40.30 -6.27 22.88
C ALA A 12 39.32 -7.02 21.95
N PRO A 13 39.22 -6.63 20.66
CA PRO A 13 38.51 -7.43 19.67
C PRO A 13 39.03 -8.87 19.62
N THR A 14 38.13 -9.83 19.76
CA THR A 14 38.45 -11.25 19.90
C THR A 14 37.68 -12.06 18.86
N LEU A 15 38.42 -12.72 17.97
CA LEU A 15 37.86 -13.64 16.98
C LEU A 15 38.17 -15.08 17.43
N LEU A 16 37.13 -15.86 17.71
CA LEU A 16 37.22 -17.26 18.05
C LEU A 16 37.05 -18.11 16.78
N LEU A 17 37.59 -19.32 16.77
CA LEU A 17 37.37 -20.32 15.74
C LEU A 17 36.75 -21.55 16.38
N ALA A 18 35.58 -21.96 15.90
CA ALA A 18 34.95 -23.19 16.34
C ALA A 18 35.66 -24.40 15.71
N THR A 19 36.17 -25.30 16.54
CA THR A 19 36.72 -26.59 16.08
C THR A 19 35.64 -27.65 15.87
N ASP A 20 34.46 -27.43 16.46
CA ASP A 20 33.24 -28.21 16.28
C ASP A 20 32.10 -27.21 16.02
N SER A 21 31.55 -27.23 14.81
CA SER A 21 30.50 -26.30 14.38
C SER A 21 29.16 -26.56 15.06
N GLU A 22 28.98 -27.70 15.73
CA GLU A 22 27.73 -28.07 16.42
C GLU A 22 27.83 -27.97 17.94
N ALA A 23 29.00 -27.57 18.47
CA ALA A 23 29.21 -27.45 19.90
C ALA A 23 28.15 -26.52 20.54
N PRO A 24 27.28 -27.00 21.45
CA PRO A 24 26.12 -26.22 21.91
C PRO A 24 26.46 -24.83 22.46
N VAL A 25 27.61 -24.70 23.12
CA VAL A 25 28.06 -23.45 23.75
C VAL A 25 28.20 -22.28 22.76
N ILE A 26 28.60 -22.54 21.50
CA ILE A 26 28.80 -21.46 20.51
C ILE A 26 27.47 -20.93 19.97
N HIS A 27 26.42 -21.74 20.08
CA HIS A 27 25.06 -21.39 19.63
C HIS A 27 24.20 -20.84 20.77
N SER A 28 24.49 -21.20 22.02
CA SER A 28 23.69 -20.82 23.20
C SER A 28 24.24 -19.65 24.02
N THR A 29 25.49 -19.23 23.80
CA THR A 29 26.15 -18.24 24.67
C THR A 29 26.77 -17.09 23.88
N GLU A 30 26.33 -15.88 24.19
CA GLU A 30 26.90 -14.65 23.64
C GLU A 30 27.83 -14.00 24.66
N ALA A 31 29.02 -13.60 24.23
CA ALA A 31 29.88 -12.68 24.98
C ALA A 31 29.61 -11.25 24.50
N PHE A 32 28.79 -10.50 25.24
CA PHE A 32 28.36 -9.16 24.85
C PHE A 32 29.52 -8.16 24.85
N GLY A 33 30.07 -7.90 23.67
CA GLY A 33 31.29 -7.12 23.47
C GLY A 33 31.90 -7.37 22.09
N PRO A 34 33.18 -7.04 21.88
CA PRO A 34 33.83 -7.21 20.59
C PRO A 34 34.31 -8.66 20.41
N VAL A 35 33.43 -9.65 20.60
CA VAL A 35 33.73 -11.08 20.46
C VAL A 35 32.85 -11.68 19.37
N ALA A 36 33.45 -12.38 18.42
CA ALA A 36 32.74 -13.13 17.38
C ALA A 36 33.39 -14.48 17.16
N THR A 37 32.60 -15.50 16.82
CA THR A 37 33.09 -16.85 16.51
C THR A 37 32.95 -17.12 15.02
N LEU A 38 34.03 -17.57 14.37
CA LEU A 38 34.00 -18.14 13.03
C LEU A 38 33.59 -19.61 13.10
N VAL A 39 32.59 -19.96 12.30
CA VAL A 39 32.09 -21.32 12.15
C VAL A 39 32.13 -21.67 10.66
N ALA A 40 32.81 -22.75 10.32
CA ALA A 40 32.83 -23.26 8.95
C ALA A 40 31.53 -24.03 8.66
N TYR A 41 31.11 -24.02 7.41
CA TYR A 41 29.95 -24.74 6.90
C TYR A 41 30.21 -25.17 5.45
N ASP A 42 29.53 -26.22 4.99
CA ASP A 42 29.58 -26.74 3.64
C ASP A 42 28.23 -26.52 2.93
N GLY A 43 28.18 -25.45 2.15
CA GLY A 43 27.03 -25.09 1.33
C GLY A 43 25.82 -24.50 2.08
N PRO A 44 24.76 -24.14 1.34
CA PRO A 44 23.62 -23.38 1.86
C PRO A 44 22.82 -24.13 2.93
N ASP A 45 22.61 -25.44 2.76
CA ASP A 45 21.80 -26.24 3.67
C ASP A 45 22.43 -26.32 5.07
N GLU A 46 23.76 -26.47 5.13
CA GLU A 46 24.45 -26.47 6.41
C GLU A 46 24.47 -25.07 7.04
N ALA A 47 24.66 -24.01 6.25
CA ALA A 47 24.57 -22.63 6.74
C ALA A 47 23.21 -22.36 7.40
N VAL A 48 22.12 -22.79 6.76
CA VAL A 48 20.75 -22.66 7.28
C VAL A 48 20.59 -23.43 8.59
N ARG A 49 21.03 -24.69 8.61
CA ARG A 49 20.94 -25.55 9.79
C ARG A 49 21.71 -24.97 10.98
N LEU A 50 22.95 -24.52 10.76
CA LEU A 50 23.78 -23.92 11.81
C LEU A 50 23.20 -22.61 12.32
N ALA A 51 22.68 -21.75 11.43
CA ALA A 51 22.01 -20.51 11.83
C ALA A 51 20.74 -20.79 12.68
N ALA A 52 20.03 -21.88 12.42
CA ALA A 52 18.86 -22.29 13.21
C ALA A 52 19.21 -22.72 14.63
N LEU A 53 20.42 -23.24 14.88
CA LEU A 53 20.90 -23.63 16.22
C LEU A 53 20.99 -22.46 17.20
N GLY A 54 21.01 -21.22 16.71
CA GLY A 54 20.94 -20.01 17.55
C GLY A 54 19.60 -19.86 18.32
N GLU A 55 18.59 -20.66 17.98
CA GLU A 55 17.25 -20.69 18.61
C GLU A 55 16.55 -19.32 18.68
N GLY A 56 16.77 -18.50 17.64
CA GLY A 56 16.15 -17.20 17.52
C GLY A 56 17.13 -16.04 17.70
N SER A 57 17.35 -15.28 16.63
CA SER A 57 18.28 -14.16 16.57
C SER A 57 17.58 -12.88 16.13
N LEU A 58 18.11 -11.73 16.56
CA LEU A 58 17.57 -10.43 16.16
C LEU A 58 17.81 -10.16 14.67
N VAL A 59 19.03 -10.45 14.21
CA VAL A 59 19.44 -10.11 12.85
C VAL A 59 20.50 -11.08 12.32
N ALA A 60 20.43 -11.42 11.04
CA ALA A 60 21.50 -12.06 10.28
C ALA A 60 21.94 -11.19 9.10
N SER A 61 23.19 -11.38 8.65
CA SER A 61 23.65 -10.84 7.37
C SER A 61 24.13 -11.97 6.46
N ILE A 62 23.80 -11.88 5.18
CA ILE A 62 24.30 -12.78 4.14
C ILE A 62 25.08 -11.93 3.15
N TYR A 63 26.33 -12.30 2.91
CA TYR A 63 27.19 -11.64 1.93
C TYR A 63 27.45 -12.63 0.79
N SER A 64 26.79 -12.46 -0.35
CA SER A 64 27.01 -13.31 -1.53
C SER A 64 26.85 -12.51 -2.81
N GLY A 65 27.62 -12.88 -3.84
CA GLY A 65 27.43 -12.41 -5.21
C GLY A 65 26.49 -13.31 -6.02
N ASP A 66 26.06 -14.44 -5.46
CA ASP A 66 25.11 -15.38 -6.05
C ASP A 66 23.72 -15.15 -5.44
N ALA A 67 22.77 -14.73 -6.29
CA ALA A 67 21.41 -14.42 -5.86
C ALA A 67 20.60 -15.67 -5.46
N ASP A 68 20.86 -16.82 -6.09
CA ASP A 68 20.12 -18.07 -5.81
C ASP A 68 20.60 -18.66 -4.48
N GLU A 69 21.90 -18.62 -4.21
CA GLU A 69 22.46 -18.96 -2.90
C GLU A 69 21.92 -18.04 -1.81
N ALA A 70 21.99 -16.72 -2.02
CA ALA A 70 21.51 -15.74 -1.05
C ALA A 70 20.02 -15.91 -0.75
N ALA A 71 19.19 -16.16 -1.75
CA ALA A 71 17.76 -16.42 -1.59
C ALA A 71 17.51 -17.71 -0.81
N THR A 72 18.24 -18.79 -1.12
CA THR A 72 18.14 -20.08 -0.42
C THR A 72 18.44 -19.92 1.07
N ILE A 73 19.57 -19.31 1.41
CA ILE A 73 19.94 -19.09 2.81
C ILE A 73 18.96 -18.14 3.49
N ALA A 74 18.60 -17.02 2.85
CA ALA A 74 17.71 -16.01 3.44
C ALA A 74 16.34 -16.61 3.80
N LEU A 75 15.74 -17.38 2.90
CA LEU A 75 14.46 -18.06 3.16
C LEU A 75 14.61 -19.16 4.21
N GLY A 76 15.70 -19.92 4.19
CA GLY A 76 15.97 -20.98 5.15
C GLY A 76 16.12 -20.47 6.58
N ILE A 77 16.74 -19.31 6.79
CA ILE A 77 16.99 -18.76 8.13
C ILE A 77 15.88 -17.82 8.63
N ALA A 78 14.97 -17.36 7.75
CA ALA A 78 13.99 -16.31 8.08
C ALA A 78 13.09 -16.65 9.27
N ALA A 79 12.73 -17.93 9.46
CA ALA A 79 11.92 -18.36 10.60
C ALA A 79 12.62 -18.18 11.96
N HIS A 80 13.94 -18.00 11.95
CA HIS A 80 14.79 -17.87 13.14
C HIS A 80 15.31 -16.45 13.35
N HIS A 81 15.09 -15.52 12.42
CA HIS A 81 15.68 -14.17 12.45
C HIS A 81 14.60 -13.12 12.20
N GLY A 82 14.50 -12.10 13.06
CA GLY A 82 13.53 -11.02 12.80
C GLY A 82 13.95 -10.06 11.69
N ARG A 83 15.24 -10.04 11.31
CA ARG A 83 15.73 -9.32 10.13
C ARG A 83 16.87 -10.07 9.45
N VAL A 84 16.80 -10.22 8.13
CA VAL A 84 17.89 -10.75 7.32
C VAL A 84 18.38 -9.66 6.37
N HIS A 85 19.66 -9.30 6.46
CA HIS A 85 20.30 -8.29 5.64
C HIS A 85 21.16 -8.97 4.56
N VAL A 86 20.66 -9.00 3.33
CA VAL A 86 21.38 -9.56 2.18
C VAL A 86 22.22 -8.46 1.53
N VAL A 87 23.50 -8.73 1.32
CA VAL A 87 24.48 -7.77 0.83
C VAL A 87 25.24 -8.36 -0.34
N ASP A 88 25.18 -7.69 -1.48
CA ASP A 88 26.03 -7.92 -2.65
C ASP A 88 26.84 -6.64 -2.98
N SER A 89 27.59 -6.67 -4.08
CA SER A 89 28.38 -5.52 -4.52
C SER A 89 27.54 -4.30 -4.92
N SER A 90 26.27 -4.48 -5.30
CA SER A 90 25.41 -3.41 -5.81
C SER A 90 24.97 -2.42 -4.71
N VAL A 91 24.96 -2.87 -3.46
CA VAL A 91 24.55 -2.05 -2.29
C VAL A 91 25.73 -1.56 -1.45
N ALA A 92 26.98 -1.80 -1.88
CA ALA A 92 28.18 -1.53 -1.07
C ALA A 92 28.33 -0.05 -0.64
N THR A 93 27.85 0.90 -1.44
CA THR A 93 27.96 2.35 -1.14
C THR A 93 26.73 2.94 -0.48
N THR A 94 25.61 2.23 -0.48
CA THR A 94 24.29 2.73 -0.04
C THR A 94 23.71 1.96 1.14
N SER A 95 24.30 0.82 1.50
CA SER A 95 23.87 0.03 2.66
C SER A 95 24.03 0.81 3.95
N THR A 96 22.99 0.77 4.79
CA THR A 96 23.04 1.31 6.15
C THR A 96 23.81 0.41 7.13
N GLY A 97 24.19 -0.79 6.69
CA GLY A 97 24.92 -1.77 7.49
C GLY A 97 24.04 -2.62 8.42
N HIS A 98 24.68 -3.57 9.11
CA HIS A 98 24.03 -4.52 10.00
C HIS A 98 23.58 -3.88 11.33
N GLY A 99 24.37 -2.97 11.89
CA GLY A 99 24.12 -2.35 13.20
C GLY A 99 23.15 -1.16 13.19
N SER A 100 22.52 -0.85 12.06
CA SER A 100 21.62 0.30 11.89
C SER A 100 20.18 -0.18 11.70
N PRO A 101 19.40 -0.43 12.77
CA PRO A 101 18.00 -0.79 12.62
C PRO A 101 17.20 0.42 12.12
N LEU A 102 16.52 0.26 10.98
CA LEU A 102 15.78 1.35 10.34
C LEU A 102 14.36 1.46 10.92
N PRO A 103 13.82 2.68 11.16
CA PRO A 103 12.48 2.86 11.76
C PRO A 103 11.34 2.18 11.00
N MET A 104 11.49 2.01 9.68
CA MET A 104 10.49 1.38 8.82
C MET A 104 10.64 -0.14 8.74
N LEU A 105 11.74 -0.71 9.23
CA LEU A 105 11.97 -2.14 9.29
C LEU A 105 11.66 -2.66 10.69
N LEU A 106 11.21 -3.91 10.76
CA LEU A 106 10.98 -4.58 12.03
C LEU A 106 12.33 -4.81 12.74
N HIS A 107 12.34 -4.57 14.04
CA HIS A 107 13.46 -4.88 14.92
C HIS A 107 12.98 -5.76 16.07
N GLY A 108 13.37 -7.02 16.05
CA GLY A 108 12.89 -8.03 16.98
C GLY A 108 13.36 -9.39 16.49
N GLY A 109 12.89 -10.46 17.11
CA GLY A 109 13.22 -11.81 16.67
C GLY A 109 12.57 -12.88 17.55
N PRO A 110 12.37 -14.10 17.02
CA PRO A 110 11.76 -15.19 17.78
C PRO A 110 12.71 -15.72 18.85
N GLY A 111 12.19 -16.60 19.72
CA GLY A 111 13.01 -17.41 20.65
C GLY A 111 13.92 -16.57 21.55
N ARG A 112 15.23 -16.84 21.50
CA ARG A 112 16.23 -16.18 22.35
C ARG A 112 16.35 -14.67 22.13
N ALA A 113 15.90 -14.16 20.98
CA ALA A 113 15.84 -12.73 20.70
C ALA A 113 14.67 -12.00 21.43
N GLY A 114 13.81 -12.75 22.14
CA GLY A 114 12.78 -12.21 23.04
C GLY A 114 11.35 -12.38 22.54
N GLY A 115 11.13 -12.73 21.28
CA GLY A 115 9.81 -12.96 20.67
C GLY A 115 9.00 -11.70 20.38
N GLY A 116 9.40 -10.56 20.97
CA GLY A 116 8.81 -9.25 20.70
C GLY A 116 9.27 -8.63 19.40
N GLU A 117 8.58 -7.57 19.01
CA GLU A 117 8.87 -6.77 17.83
C GLU A 117 8.86 -5.29 18.23
N GLU A 118 9.74 -4.49 17.65
CA GLU A 118 9.79 -3.04 17.77
C GLU A 118 9.94 -2.44 16.36
N MET A 119 9.75 -1.11 16.25
CA MET A 119 9.82 -0.40 14.97
C MET A 119 8.83 -0.98 13.92
N GLY A 120 9.22 -1.10 12.65
CA GLY A 120 8.33 -1.62 11.60
C GLY A 120 7.27 -0.62 11.13
N GLY A 121 7.56 0.68 11.20
CA GLY A 121 6.65 1.75 10.76
C GLY A 121 5.30 1.70 11.47
N LEU A 122 4.20 1.58 10.71
CA LEU A 122 2.85 1.50 11.28
C LEU A 122 2.61 0.25 12.13
N ARG A 123 3.40 -0.82 11.95
CA ARG A 123 3.26 -2.05 12.76
C ARG A 123 3.64 -1.80 14.21
N GLY A 124 4.74 -1.10 14.48
CA GLY A 124 5.16 -0.76 15.85
C GLY A 124 4.16 0.14 16.57
N VAL A 125 3.51 1.05 15.84
CA VAL A 125 2.46 1.91 16.42
C VAL A 125 1.28 1.09 16.94
N ARG A 126 0.93 -0.04 16.28
CA ARG A 126 -0.20 -0.88 16.70
C ARG A 126 -0.06 -1.45 18.11
N GLN A 127 1.15 -1.65 18.61
CA GLN A 127 1.39 -2.14 19.97
C GLN A 127 0.99 -1.13 21.05
N HIS A 128 0.92 0.15 20.68
CA HIS A 128 0.50 1.23 21.56
C HIS A 128 -0.98 1.62 21.37
N LEU A 129 -1.71 0.91 20.50
CA LEU A 129 -3.12 1.16 20.22
C LEU A 129 -3.97 -0.04 20.66
N GLN A 130 -5.14 0.23 21.24
CA GLN A 130 -6.15 -0.81 21.43
C GLN A 130 -6.89 -1.05 20.11
N THR A 131 -6.81 -2.27 19.59
CA THR A 131 -7.62 -2.68 18.43
C THR A 131 -9.00 -3.14 18.91
N THR A 132 -10.06 -2.54 18.37
CA THR A 132 -11.45 -2.86 18.71
C THR A 132 -12.24 -3.14 17.44
N ALA A 133 -12.89 -4.31 17.37
CA ALA A 133 -13.79 -4.65 16.27
C ALA A 133 -15.19 -4.07 16.52
N PHE A 134 -15.55 -3.02 15.80
CA PHE A 134 -16.91 -2.48 15.83
C PHE A 134 -17.81 -3.19 14.82
N GLN A 135 -18.99 -3.59 15.26
CA GLN A 135 -20.05 -4.15 14.42
C GLN A 135 -21.30 -3.27 14.53
N GLY A 136 -22.00 -3.08 13.41
CA GLY A 136 -23.19 -2.24 13.35
C GLY A 136 -23.61 -1.97 11.91
N SER A 137 -24.66 -1.17 11.74
CA SER A 137 -25.08 -0.71 10.41
C SER A 137 -24.01 0.16 9.76
N PRO A 138 -23.90 0.17 8.41
CA PRO A 138 -22.95 1.02 7.69
C PRO A 138 -22.99 2.51 8.08
N ASP A 139 -24.17 3.07 8.35
CA ASP A 139 -24.31 4.48 8.79
C ASP A 139 -23.64 4.74 10.14
N VAL A 140 -23.94 3.90 11.14
CA VAL A 140 -23.29 4.00 12.47
C VAL A 140 -21.78 3.82 12.35
N LEU A 141 -21.32 2.83 11.58
CA LEU A 141 -19.89 2.60 11.36
C LEU A 141 -19.21 3.77 10.64
N THR A 142 -19.91 4.42 9.70
CA THR A 142 -19.44 5.62 9.02
C THR A 142 -19.15 6.74 10.02
N ARG A 143 -20.05 6.96 10.98
CA ARG A 143 -19.90 7.97 12.03
C ARG A 143 -18.78 7.63 13.02
N ILE A 144 -18.63 6.35 13.38
CA ILE A 144 -17.58 5.90 14.30
C ILE A 144 -16.19 6.05 13.67
N VAL A 145 -16.03 5.60 12.43
CA VAL A 145 -14.72 5.52 11.76
C VAL A 145 -14.32 6.84 11.10
N GLY A 146 -15.27 7.74 10.82
CA GLY A 146 -14.99 8.97 10.08
C GLY A 146 -14.70 8.73 8.60
N GLN A 147 -15.26 7.65 8.04
CA GLN A 147 -15.17 7.30 6.63
C GLN A 147 -16.47 6.64 6.20
N TRP A 148 -17.03 7.04 5.04
CA TRP A 148 -18.22 6.41 4.49
C TRP A 148 -17.99 4.92 4.19
N MET A 149 -18.92 4.10 4.65
CA MET A 149 -18.91 2.66 4.49
C MET A 149 -19.82 2.24 3.33
N PRO A 150 -19.46 1.23 2.54
CA PRO A 150 -20.37 0.65 1.56
C PRO A 150 -21.72 0.27 2.19
N GLY A 151 -22.81 0.68 1.54
CA GLY A 151 -24.17 0.48 2.04
C GLY A 151 -24.66 1.52 3.04
N ALA A 152 -23.83 2.51 3.43
CA ALA A 152 -24.30 3.67 4.18
C ALA A 152 -25.11 4.61 3.28
N THR A 153 -25.93 5.44 3.90
CA THR A 153 -26.79 6.42 3.26
C THR A 153 -25.97 7.33 2.34
N ARG A 154 -26.52 7.60 1.15
CA ARG A 154 -25.97 8.56 0.17
C ARG A 154 -26.83 9.81 0.14
N HIS A 155 -26.21 10.97 0.25
CA HIS A 155 -26.87 12.28 0.28
C HIS A 155 -26.74 12.95 -1.08
N ALA A 156 -27.72 12.72 -1.96
CA ALA A 156 -27.74 13.22 -3.34
C ALA A 156 -28.53 14.54 -3.52
N ASP A 157 -28.89 15.20 -2.42
CA ASP A 157 -29.74 16.39 -2.35
C ASP A 157 -28.95 17.72 -2.31
N ARG A 158 -27.61 17.66 -2.25
CA ARG A 158 -26.73 18.84 -2.11
C ARG A 158 -26.18 19.42 -3.42
N GLY A 159 -26.75 19.01 -4.55
CA GLY A 159 -26.25 19.37 -5.88
C GLY A 159 -24.94 18.63 -6.22
N HIS A 160 -24.22 19.14 -7.22
CA HIS A 160 -23.01 18.46 -7.72
C HIS A 160 -21.85 18.58 -6.70
N PRO A 161 -21.31 17.47 -6.15
CA PRO A 161 -20.32 17.51 -5.06
C PRO A 161 -19.04 18.27 -5.40
N PHE A 162 -18.58 18.25 -6.66
CA PHE A 162 -17.38 18.99 -7.09
C PHE A 162 -17.54 20.52 -7.10
N LYS A 163 -18.76 21.03 -6.86
CA LYS A 163 -18.99 22.47 -6.68
C LYS A 163 -18.84 22.92 -5.22
N LEU A 164 -18.68 21.97 -4.30
CA LEU A 164 -18.60 22.24 -2.87
C LEU A 164 -17.13 22.36 -2.44
N HIS A 165 -16.87 23.31 -1.55
CA HIS A 165 -15.56 23.41 -0.89
C HIS A 165 -15.36 22.24 0.08
N PHE A 166 -14.12 21.99 0.46
CA PHE A 166 -13.77 20.90 1.38
C PHE A 166 -14.58 20.96 2.67
N ASP A 167 -14.79 22.15 3.24
CA ASP A 167 -15.51 22.36 4.49
C ASP A 167 -17.01 22.02 4.39
N ASP A 168 -17.58 22.12 3.18
CA ASP A 168 -19.02 21.93 2.92
C ASP A 168 -19.38 20.48 2.58
N LEU A 169 -18.37 19.67 2.28
CA LEU A 169 -18.53 18.25 1.98
C LEU A 169 -18.75 17.47 3.28
N GLU A 170 -19.75 16.59 3.27
CA GLU A 170 -19.97 15.61 4.33
C GLU A 170 -19.66 14.21 3.79
N LEU A 171 -19.32 13.29 4.68
CA LEU A 171 -19.20 11.88 4.30
C LEU A 171 -20.55 11.39 3.82
N GLY A 172 -20.57 10.72 2.66
CA GLY A 172 -21.81 10.30 2.02
C GLY A 172 -22.45 11.34 1.11
N THR A 173 -21.94 12.58 1.02
CA THR A 173 -22.34 13.51 -0.05
C THR A 173 -22.11 12.82 -1.39
N ALA A 174 -23.16 12.69 -2.20
CA ALA A 174 -23.16 11.82 -3.36
C ALA A 174 -23.75 12.48 -4.60
N LEU A 175 -23.36 11.96 -5.76
CA LEU A 175 -23.96 12.23 -7.04
C LEU A 175 -24.33 10.90 -7.68
N ARG A 176 -25.58 10.79 -8.12
CA ARG A 176 -25.94 9.85 -9.18
C ARG A 176 -25.93 10.63 -10.49
N THR A 177 -25.07 10.25 -11.42
CA THR A 177 -24.96 10.95 -12.70
C THR A 177 -26.16 10.71 -13.60
N GLY A 178 -26.22 11.41 -14.73
CA GLY A 178 -26.95 10.91 -15.89
C GLY A 178 -26.33 9.60 -16.42
N SER A 179 -26.88 9.09 -17.52
CA SER A 179 -26.41 7.84 -18.12
C SER A 179 -25.85 8.04 -19.53
N ARG A 180 -24.99 7.12 -19.96
CA ARG A 180 -24.45 7.05 -21.33
C ARG A 180 -24.39 5.60 -21.80
N THR A 181 -24.95 5.34 -22.98
CA THR A 181 -24.80 4.05 -23.66
C THR A 181 -23.43 3.95 -24.33
N VAL A 182 -22.76 2.82 -24.14
CA VAL A 182 -21.50 2.49 -24.80
C VAL A 182 -21.81 1.90 -26.17
N SER A 183 -21.28 2.49 -27.23
CA SER A 183 -21.41 1.98 -28.60
C SER A 183 -20.16 1.22 -29.04
N ILE A 184 -20.28 0.45 -30.12
CA ILE A 184 -19.10 -0.17 -30.76
C ILE A 184 -18.14 0.90 -31.31
N ASP A 185 -18.68 2.01 -31.79
CA ASP A 185 -17.89 3.15 -32.28
C ASP A 185 -17.06 3.79 -31.16
N ASP A 186 -17.59 3.87 -29.92
CA ASP A 186 -16.81 4.32 -28.76
C ASP A 186 -15.60 3.42 -28.50
N ILE A 187 -15.77 2.10 -28.64
CA ILE A 187 -14.72 1.09 -28.44
C ILE A 187 -13.65 1.21 -29.52
N GLU A 188 -14.06 1.30 -30.78
CA GLU A 188 -13.14 1.41 -31.91
C GLU A 188 -12.38 2.74 -31.91
N ALA A 189 -13.07 3.85 -31.63
CA ALA A 189 -12.43 5.16 -31.51
C ALA A 189 -11.45 5.21 -30.33
N PHE A 190 -11.77 4.57 -29.21
CA PHE A 190 -10.85 4.48 -28.08
C PHE A 190 -9.62 3.64 -28.42
N ALA A 191 -9.79 2.49 -29.09
CA ALA A 191 -8.67 1.68 -29.56
C ALA A 191 -7.75 2.47 -30.50
N GLU A 192 -8.31 3.19 -31.48
CA GLU A 192 -7.52 4.00 -32.42
C GLU A 192 -6.77 5.14 -31.72
N SER A 193 -7.42 5.84 -30.80
CA SER A 193 -6.80 6.99 -30.10
C SER A 193 -5.75 6.58 -29.07
N THR A 194 -5.85 5.39 -28.49
CA THR A 194 -4.93 4.90 -27.44
C THR A 194 -3.89 3.92 -27.94
N GLY A 195 -4.14 3.28 -29.09
CA GLY A 195 -3.35 2.17 -29.63
C GLY A 195 -3.67 0.81 -29.00
N ASP A 196 -4.64 0.71 -28.08
CA ASP A 196 -5.05 -0.55 -27.47
C ASP A 196 -6.02 -1.31 -28.38
N HIS A 197 -5.45 -2.09 -29.31
CA HIS A 197 -6.20 -2.96 -30.22
C HIS A 197 -6.32 -4.41 -29.70
N PHE A 198 -6.39 -4.62 -28.38
CA PHE A 198 -6.53 -5.95 -27.81
C PHE A 198 -7.75 -6.70 -28.39
N TYR A 199 -7.58 -7.99 -28.69
CA TYR A 199 -8.54 -8.77 -29.48
C TYR A 199 -9.96 -8.76 -28.88
N ALA A 200 -10.09 -8.76 -27.55
CA ALA A 200 -11.38 -8.76 -26.87
C ALA A 200 -12.21 -7.49 -27.15
N HIS A 201 -11.57 -6.42 -27.63
CA HIS A 201 -12.22 -5.16 -27.97
C HIS A 201 -12.39 -4.96 -29.47
N MET A 202 -11.62 -5.67 -30.32
CA MET A 202 -11.48 -5.35 -31.75
C MET A 202 -11.77 -6.51 -32.71
N ASP A 203 -11.84 -7.75 -32.22
CA ASP A 203 -12.08 -8.95 -33.04
C ASP A 203 -13.27 -9.72 -32.48
N GLU A 204 -14.37 -9.75 -33.23
CA GLU A 204 -15.61 -10.40 -32.80
C GLU A 204 -15.47 -11.92 -32.69
N GLU A 205 -14.79 -12.56 -33.64
CA GLU A 205 -14.64 -14.02 -33.65
C GLU A 205 -13.73 -14.47 -32.51
N ALA A 206 -12.61 -13.78 -32.31
CA ALA A 206 -11.69 -14.07 -31.21
C ALA A 206 -12.30 -13.77 -29.84
N ALA A 207 -13.05 -12.67 -29.71
CA ALA A 207 -13.73 -12.32 -28.45
C ALA A 207 -14.87 -13.29 -28.12
N ALA A 208 -15.65 -13.72 -29.11
CA ALA A 208 -16.71 -14.72 -28.93
C ALA A 208 -16.16 -16.12 -28.59
N ALA A 209 -14.98 -16.47 -29.12
CA ALA A 209 -14.29 -17.72 -28.79
C ALA A 209 -13.71 -17.73 -27.36
N SER A 210 -13.57 -16.56 -26.71
CA SER A 210 -13.10 -16.48 -25.33
C SER A 210 -14.12 -17.09 -24.36
N PRO A 211 -13.68 -17.92 -23.39
CA PRO A 211 -14.58 -18.53 -22.41
C PRO A 211 -15.19 -17.53 -21.42
N ILE A 212 -14.80 -16.25 -21.47
CA ILE A 212 -15.13 -15.24 -20.46
C ILE A 212 -16.06 -14.13 -21.02
N PHE A 213 -15.96 -13.79 -22.31
CA PHE A 213 -16.62 -12.60 -22.88
C PHE A 213 -17.82 -12.92 -23.78
N GLY A 214 -17.78 -13.96 -24.61
CA GLY A 214 -18.90 -14.28 -25.51
C GLY A 214 -19.19 -13.22 -26.59
N GLY A 215 -18.29 -12.26 -26.81
CA GLY A 215 -18.38 -11.20 -27.82
C GLY A 215 -17.43 -10.04 -27.49
N ARG A 216 -17.36 -9.02 -28.35
CA ARG A 216 -16.53 -7.83 -28.07
C ARG A 216 -17.04 -7.07 -26.84
N VAL A 217 -16.11 -6.63 -26.01
CA VAL A 217 -16.36 -5.84 -24.80
C VAL A 217 -15.65 -4.50 -24.88
N ALA A 218 -16.11 -3.51 -24.12
CA ALA A 218 -15.44 -2.22 -24.00
C ALA A 218 -14.14 -2.32 -23.19
N HIS A 219 -13.16 -1.47 -23.51
CA HIS A 219 -11.95 -1.32 -22.70
C HIS A 219 -12.32 -0.88 -21.28
N GLY A 220 -11.67 -1.47 -20.28
CA GLY A 220 -11.83 -0.99 -18.90
C GLY A 220 -11.47 0.50 -18.78
N TYR A 221 -10.41 0.95 -19.45
CA TYR A 221 -10.02 2.37 -19.47
C TYR A 221 -11.02 3.26 -20.17
N LEU A 222 -11.68 2.79 -21.24
CA LEU A 222 -12.80 3.51 -21.85
C LEU A 222 -13.93 3.69 -20.81
N VAL A 223 -14.32 2.64 -20.10
CA VAL A 223 -15.35 2.72 -19.04
C VAL A 223 -14.99 3.77 -17.99
N LEU A 224 -13.73 3.84 -17.54
CA LEU A 224 -13.28 4.87 -16.60
C LEU A 224 -13.33 6.28 -17.19
N SER A 225 -12.91 6.45 -18.45
CA SER A 225 -12.95 7.74 -19.15
C SER A 225 -14.38 8.24 -19.34
N LEU A 226 -15.29 7.34 -19.73
CA LEU A 226 -16.72 7.64 -19.85
C LEU A 226 -17.34 8.01 -18.50
N ALA A 227 -17.01 7.26 -17.46
CA ALA A 227 -17.45 7.56 -16.10
C ALA A 227 -16.97 8.94 -15.64
N ALA A 228 -15.70 9.29 -15.85
CA ALA A 228 -15.18 10.62 -15.54
C ALA A 228 -15.93 11.72 -16.29
N GLY A 229 -16.24 11.51 -17.57
CA GLY A 229 -17.08 12.44 -18.35
C GLY A 229 -18.49 12.63 -17.79
N LEU A 230 -19.02 11.66 -17.01
CA LEU A 230 -20.34 11.75 -16.38
C LEU A 230 -20.34 12.48 -15.03
N PHE A 231 -19.27 12.37 -14.23
CA PHE A 231 -19.25 12.92 -12.86
C PHE A 231 -18.35 14.13 -12.66
N VAL A 232 -17.45 14.46 -13.59
CA VAL A 232 -16.58 15.62 -13.44
C VAL A 232 -17.35 16.90 -13.80
N TRP A 233 -17.32 17.88 -12.89
CA TRP A 233 -17.85 19.20 -13.18
C TRP A 233 -16.88 19.97 -14.09
N PRO A 234 -17.34 20.53 -15.23
CA PRO A 234 -16.45 21.10 -16.24
C PRO A 234 -15.97 22.53 -15.92
N ASP A 235 -16.76 23.32 -15.20
CA ASP A 235 -16.40 24.72 -14.92
C ASP A 235 -15.38 24.81 -13.77
N PRO A 236 -14.57 25.89 -13.72
CA PRO A 236 -13.71 26.16 -12.58
C PRO A 236 -14.49 26.11 -11.26
N GLY A 237 -13.90 25.46 -10.26
CA GLY A 237 -14.53 25.24 -8.97
C GLY A 237 -13.55 24.79 -7.89
N PRO A 238 -14.04 24.36 -6.73
CA PRO A 238 -13.20 24.03 -5.58
C PRO A 238 -12.29 22.82 -5.77
N VAL A 239 -12.58 21.93 -6.72
CA VAL A 239 -11.69 20.80 -7.02
C VAL A 239 -10.46 21.31 -7.75
N LEU A 240 -9.30 21.24 -7.10
CA LEU A 240 -8.02 21.75 -7.59
C LEU A 240 -7.33 20.75 -8.52
N ALA A 241 -7.38 19.47 -8.17
CA ALA A 241 -6.76 18.41 -8.94
C ALA A 241 -7.45 17.07 -8.67
N ASN A 242 -7.65 16.29 -9.73
CA ASN A 242 -7.87 14.86 -9.64
C ASN A 242 -6.52 14.17 -9.92
N TYR A 243 -5.87 13.67 -8.88
CA TYR A 243 -4.45 13.28 -8.92
C TYR A 243 -4.21 11.78 -8.84
N GLY A 244 -5.25 10.98 -8.60
CA GLY A 244 -5.06 9.55 -8.41
C GLY A 244 -6.33 8.74 -8.48
N ILE A 245 -6.14 7.46 -8.78
CA ILE A 245 -7.16 6.42 -8.73
C ILE A 245 -6.61 5.30 -7.86
N ASP A 246 -7.39 4.87 -6.88
CA ASP A 246 -7.06 3.78 -5.97
C ASP A 246 -8.05 2.62 -6.12
N ARG A 247 -7.63 1.41 -5.77
CA ARG A 247 -8.51 0.22 -5.63
C ARG A 247 -9.39 -0.08 -6.85
N CYS A 248 -8.96 0.29 -8.06
CA CYS A 248 -9.75 0.08 -9.28
C CYS A 248 -9.90 -1.40 -9.63
N ARG A 249 -11.15 -1.82 -9.86
CA ARG A 249 -11.51 -3.17 -10.28
C ARG A 249 -12.60 -3.11 -11.35
N PHE A 250 -12.46 -3.94 -12.38
CA PHE A 250 -13.49 -4.20 -13.38
C PHE A 250 -14.19 -5.50 -12.99
N ALA A 251 -15.41 -5.37 -12.46
CA ALA A 251 -16.15 -6.48 -11.87
C ALA A 251 -16.88 -7.33 -12.91
N LYS A 252 -17.37 -6.69 -13.98
CA LYS A 252 -18.06 -7.34 -15.10
C LYS A 252 -17.64 -6.70 -16.42
N PRO A 253 -17.62 -7.48 -17.52
CA PRO A 253 -17.45 -6.89 -18.85
C PRO A 253 -18.60 -5.92 -19.15
N THR A 254 -18.29 -4.86 -19.89
CA THR A 254 -19.28 -3.93 -20.44
C THR A 254 -19.37 -4.19 -21.93
N TYR A 255 -20.56 -4.47 -22.43
CA TYR A 255 -20.79 -4.76 -23.85
C TYR A 255 -21.28 -3.53 -24.61
N PRO A 256 -21.08 -3.48 -25.94
CA PRO A 256 -21.79 -2.53 -26.78
C PRO A 256 -23.31 -2.62 -26.52
N GLY A 257 -23.94 -1.47 -26.27
CA GLY A 257 -25.35 -1.35 -25.91
C GLY A 257 -25.59 -1.22 -24.39
N ASP A 258 -24.62 -1.55 -23.54
CA ASP A 258 -24.74 -1.32 -22.10
C ASP A 258 -24.80 0.18 -21.79
N THR A 259 -25.62 0.55 -20.82
CA THR A 259 -25.83 1.94 -20.42
C THR A 259 -25.26 2.19 -19.03
N LEU A 260 -24.22 3.03 -18.97
CA LEU A 260 -23.46 3.30 -17.75
C LEU A 260 -24.05 4.48 -16.98
N THR A 261 -24.15 4.33 -15.67
CA THR A 261 -24.43 5.39 -14.69
C THR A 261 -23.39 5.33 -13.59
N VAL A 262 -23.01 6.47 -13.00
CA VAL A 262 -22.03 6.52 -11.92
C VAL A 262 -22.68 7.00 -10.62
N TRP A 263 -22.40 6.28 -9.54
CA TRP A 263 -22.53 6.80 -8.19
C TRP A 263 -21.16 7.28 -7.72
N LEU A 264 -21.01 8.58 -7.48
CA LEU A 264 -19.81 9.18 -6.90
C LEU A 264 -20.14 9.63 -5.48
N THR A 265 -19.46 9.09 -4.47
CA THR A 265 -19.77 9.36 -3.05
C THR A 265 -18.52 9.82 -2.29
N ALA A 266 -18.59 10.93 -1.55
CA ALA A 266 -17.50 11.39 -0.69
C ALA A 266 -17.19 10.35 0.39
N LYS A 267 -16.10 9.61 0.22
CA LYS A 267 -15.76 8.42 1.01
C LYS A 267 -14.94 8.77 2.23
N ARG A 268 -13.89 9.56 2.05
CA ARG A 268 -12.96 9.95 3.11
C ARG A 268 -12.49 11.37 2.86
N LYS A 269 -12.34 12.13 3.94
CA LYS A 269 -11.79 13.48 3.93
C LYS A 269 -10.55 13.53 4.81
N THR A 270 -9.48 14.14 4.33
CA THR A 270 -8.25 14.36 5.08
C THR A 270 -7.82 15.81 4.91
N LEU A 271 -7.94 16.60 5.97
CA LEU A 271 -7.56 18.01 5.94
C LEU A 271 -6.03 18.12 5.86
N ARG A 272 -5.53 18.96 4.96
CA ARG A 272 -4.13 19.40 4.94
C ARG A 272 -4.06 20.76 5.64
N ALA A 273 -3.93 20.75 6.96
CA ALA A 273 -3.97 21.96 7.77
C ALA A 273 -2.92 22.98 7.33
N GLY A 274 -3.33 24.23 7.11
CA GLY A 274 -2.47 25.33 6.68
C GLY A 274 -2.15 25.35 5.17
N ALA A 275 -2.59 24.35 4.41
CA ALA A 275 -2.35 24.29 2.96
C ALA A 275 -3.46 24.93 2.13
N GLY A 276 -4.59 25.32 2.74
CA GLY A 276 -5.74 25.89 2.03
C GLY A 276 -6.58 24.90 1.23
N TYR A 277 -6.27 23.60 1.31
CA TYR A 277 -7.10 22.53 0.73
C TYR A 277 -7.14 21.29 1.64
N GLY A 278 -7.97 20.32 1.28
CA GLY A 278 -7.95 18.97 1.83
C GLY A 278 -8.04 17.91 0.73
N GLU A 279 -7.72 16.68 1.07
CA GLU A 279 -7.85 15.52 0.19
C GLU A 279 -9.20 14.85 0.41
N VAL A 280 -9.92 14.59 -0.68
CA VAL A 280 -11.17 13.84 -0.67
C VAL A 280 -10.99 12.61 -1.54
N ALA A 281 -11.17 11.44 -0.94
CA ALA A 281 -11.32 10.19 -1.67
C ALA A 281 -12.81 9.96 -1.92
N TRP A 282 -13.17 9.61 -3.15
CA TRP A 282 -14.54 9.37 -3.58
C TRP A 282 -14.73 7.90 -3.97
N ASP A 283 -15.78 7.27 -3.48
CA ASP A 283 -16.21 5.95 -3.93
C ASP A 283 -16.99 6.11 -5.24
N ALA A 284 -16.39 5.67 -6.36
CA ALA A 284 -17.02 5.66 -7.68
C ALA A 284 -17.49 4.24 -8.00
N GLN A 285 -18.80 4.07 -8.16
CA GLN A 285 -19.43 2.83 -8.60
C GLN A 285 -20.08 3.07 -9.95
N VAL A 286 -19.53 2.44 -11.00
CA VAL A 286 -20.10 2.45 -12.34
C VAL A 286 -21.03 1.25 -12.46
N VAL A 287 -22.31 1.51 -12.73
CA VAL A 287 -23.35 0.49 -12.87
C VAL A 287 -23.92 0.49 -14.29
N ASN A 288 -24.36 -0.67 -14.75
CA ASN A 288 -25.10 -0.82 -16.01
C ASN A 288 -26.60 -0.54 -15.83
N GLN A 289 -27.39 -0.79 -16.88
CA GLN A 289 -28.85 -0.66 -16.89
C GLN A 289 -29.58 -1.54 -15.86
N ASP A 290 -28.95 -2.62 -15.42
CA ASP A 290 -29.49 -3.58 -14.45
C ASP A 290 -29.03 -3.29 -13.01
N GLU A 291 -28.44 -2.11 -12.78
CA GLU A 291 -27.84 -1.67 -11.51
C GLU A 291 -26.68 -2.58 -11.03
N GLU A 292 -26.09 -3.35 -11.94
CA GLU A 292 -24.94 -4.19 -11.63
C GLU A 292 -23.64 -3.39 -11.77
N VAL A 293 -22.76 -3.50 -10.77
CA VAL A 293 -21.46 -2.83 -10.80
C VAL A 293 -20.57 -3.46 -11.87
N VAL A 294 -20.17 -2.67 -12.87
CA VAL A 294 -19.21 -3.07 -13.91
C VAL A 294 -17.80 -2.61 -13.56
N ALA A 295 -17.65 -1.47 -12.89
CA ALA A 295 -16.37 -0.98 -12.38
C ALA A 295 -16.53 -0.27 -11.04
N ALA A 296 -15.56 -0.45 -10.14
CA ALA A 296 -15.51 0.20 -8.84
C ALA A 296 -14.09 0.68 -8.54
N TYR A 297 -13.96 1.93 -8.07
CA TYR A 297 -12.66 2.55 -7.78
C TYR A 297 -12.81 3.75 -6.85
N ASP A 298 -11.70 4.14 -6.23
CA ASP A 298 -11.60 5.40 -5.51
C ASP A 298 -11.01 6.48 -6.42
N VAL A 299 -11.64 7.65 -6.48
CA VAL A 299 -11.06 8.86 -7.09
C VAL A 299 -10.43 9.72 -6.01
N LEU A 300 -9.19 10.17 -6.20
CA LEU A 300 -8.47 11.00 -5.23
C LEU A 300 -8.36 12.43 -5.74
N THR A 301 -8.94 13.36 -4.99
CA THR A 301 -8.97 14.79 -5.35
C THR A 301 -8.41 15.67 -4.26
N MET A 302 -7.78 16.78 -4.67
CA MET A 302 -7.50 17.93 -3.82
C MET A 302 -8.67 18.92 -3.96
N VAL A 303 -9.28 19.32 -2.85
CA VAL A 303 -10.43 20.23 -2.83
C VAL A 303 -10.10 21.42 -1.94
N ALA A 304 -10.23 22.63 -2.47
CA ALA A 304 -10.00 23.87 -1.76
C ALA A 304 -10.92 24.01 -0.54
N ASN A 305 -10.38 24.53 0.55
CA ASN A 305 -11.20 25.06 1.64
C ASN A 305 -11.86 26.36 1.18
N ARG A 306 -12.91 26.79 1.89
CA ARG A 306 -13.47 28.12 1.64
C ARG A 306 -12.41 29.22 1.85
N PRO A 307 -12.49 30.34 1.12
CA PRO A 307 -11.62 31.48 1.36
C PRO A 307 -11.60 31.88 2.85
N GLY A 308 -10.41 32.13 3.40
CA GLY A 308 -10.20 32.48 4.81
C GLY A 308 -10.27 31.32 5.81
N LEU A 309 -10.56 30.08 5.38
CA LEU A 309 -10.55 28.89 6.26
C LEU A 309 -9.33 28.00 6.03
N ASN A 310 -8.80 27.39 7.10
CA ASN A 310 -7.77 26.35 7.05
C ASN A 310 -6.50 26.70 6.22
N GLY A 311 -6.16 28.00 6.16
CA GLY A 311 -5.02 28.51 5.41
C GLY A 311 -5.30 28.82 3.93
N ALA A 312 -6.57 28.76 3.49
CA ALA A 312 -6.94 29.25 2.17
C ALA A 312 -6.84 30.79 2.13
N PRO A 313 -6.35 31.38 1.04
CA PRO A 313 -6.32 32.82 0.88
C PRO A 313 -7.74 33.40 0.95
N ASP A 314 -7.85 34.63 1.44
CA ASP A 314 -9.11 35.37 1.40
C ASP A 314 -9.55 35.59 -0.06
N GLU A 315 -10.86 35.73 -0.25
CA GLU A 315 -11.42 35.99 -1.57
C GLU A 315 -10.88 37.35 -2.06
N VAL A 316 -10.22 37.35 -3.21
CA VAL A 316 -9.71 38.60 -3.79
C VAL A 316 -10.94 39.40 -4.25
N ALA A 317 -11.17 40.54 -3.61
CA ALA A 317 -12.27 41.46 -3.89
C ALA A 317 -12.26 42.00 -5.33
#